data_AF-A0AAN0JT19-F1
#
_entry.id   AF-A0AAN0JT19-F1
#
_cell.length_a   1.000
_cell.length_b   1.000
_cell.length_c   1.000
_cell.angle_alpha   90.00
_cell.angle_beta   90.00
_cell.angle_gamma   90.00
#
_symmetry.space_group_name_H-M   'P 1'
#
loop_
_entity.id
_entity.type
_entity.pdbx_description
1 polymer ?
#
loop_
_entity_poly.entity_id
_entity_poly.type
_entity_poly.pdbx_seq_one_letter_code
_entity_poly.pdbx_strand_id
1 'polypeptide(L)'
;MASKPSHFSLDISKLKFVLQVLRHYKFPEARWFDFGLNLDLPYHTLKAIESANKGDPSNCLMECLAKWLTEGPDCTLVWQTLANALRAMNLLSVCKNIFKTMADPASEILQCYIDRLAQVVLTEESIDLLHTEGLISKDTLTEMKSCGCSLVGDPMLLILNAVAEDHSKLCTLTSILMKSKEAVSLASNIIMEYGK
;
A
#
# COMPACT_ATOMS: atom_id res chain seq x y z
N MET A 1 -13.26 -7.97 24.90
CA MET A 1 -14.09 -7.00 24.17
C MET A 1 -13.54 -6.94 22.76
N ALA A 2 -14.23 -7.53 21.78
CA ALA A 2 -13.77 -7.51 20.40
C ALA A 2 -14.03 -6.12 19.83
N SER A 3 -12.97 -5.38 19.55
CA SER A 3 -13.05 -4.12 18.80
C SER A 3 -13.66 -4.40 17.42
N LYS A 4 -14.59 -3.53 17.03
CA LYS A 4 -15.15 -3.38 15.68
C LYS A 4 -14.04 -3.44 14.61
N PRO A 5 -14.36 -3.81 13.35
CA PRO A 5 -13.37 -3.94 12.30
C PRO A 5 -12.57 -2.65 12.19
N SER A 6 -11.25 -2.78 12.28
CA SER A 6 -10.32 -1.72 11.90
C SER A 6 -10.41 -1.58 10.40
N HIS A 7 -11.34 -0.74 9.92
CA HIS A 7 -11.26 -0.25 8.56
C HIS A 7 -9.87 0.33 8.36
N PHE A 8 -9.19 -0.10 7.30
CA PHE A 8 -7.88 0.42 6.96
C PHE A 8 -7.99 1.93 6.75
N SER A 9 -7.54 2.70 7.73
CA SER A 9 -7.53 4.16 7.67
C SER A 9 -6.15 4.60 7.17
N LEU A 10 -6.13 5.28 6.03
CA LEU A 10 -4.95 5.97 5.54
C LEU A 10 -4.89 7.34 6.22
N ASP A 11 -4.06 7.44 7.25
CA ASP A 11 -3.65 8.70 7.86
C ASP A 11 -2.21 9.08 7.42
N ILE A 12 -1.68 10.16 7.98
CA ILE A 12 -0.32 10.63 7.69
C ILE A 12 0.77 9.58 7.95
N SER A 13 0.55 8.61 8.86
CA SER A 13 1.52 7.53 9.11
C SER A 13 1.72 6.63 7.89
N LYS A 14 0.74 6.61 6.97
CA LYS A 14 0.75 5.80 5.76
C LYS A 14 1.24 6.55 4.52
N LEU A 15 1.68 7.80 4.65
CA LEU A 15 2.20 8.61 3.54
C LEU A 15 3.25 7.85 2.71
N LYS A 16 4.22 7.23 3.36
CA LYS A 16 5.29 6.47 2.69
C LYS A 16 4.71 5.33 1.86
N PHE A 17 3.69 4.64 2.38
CA PHE A 17 3.05 3.54 1.68
C PHE A 17 2.25 4.03 0.47
N VAL A 18 1.46 5.11 0.61
CA VAL A 18 0.70 5.70 -0.51
C VAL A 18 1.62 6.15 -1.65
N LEU A 19 2.74 6.82 -1.32
CA LEU A 19 3.75 7.20 -2.31
C LEU A 19 4.32 5.99 -3.04
N GLN A 20 4.56 4.90 -2.31
CA GLN A 20 5.07 3.67 -2.89
C GLN A 20 4.07 3.03 -3.86
N VAL A 21 2.78 3.01 -3.50
CA VAL A 21 1.70 2.53 -4.37
C VAL A 21 1.64 3.33 -5.68
N LEU A 22 1.65 4.66 -5.58
CA LEU A 22 1.61 5.54 -6.75
C LEU A 22 2.83 5.34 -7.65
N ARG A 23 4.03 5.19 -7.07
CA ARG A 23 5.26 4.92 -7.81
C ARG A 23 5.21 3.57 -8.53
N HIS A 24 4.74 2.52 -7.85
CA HIS A 24 4.62 1.19 -8.41
C HIS A 24 3.69 1.17 -9.62
N TYR A 25 2.57 1.89 -9.55
CA TYR A 25 1.65 2.08 -10.67
C TYR A 25 2.06 3.20 -11.65
N LYS A 26 3.30 3.70 -11.55
CA LYS A 26 3.91 4.67 -12.47
C LYS A 26 3.11 5.96 -12.60
N PHE A 27 2.59 6.46 -11.48
CA PHE A 27 1.94 7.77 -11.44
C PHE A 27 2.90 8.87 -11.91
N PRO A 28 2.48 9.77 -12.82
CA PRO A 28 3.33 10.86 -13.31
C PRO A 28 3.42 11.98 -12.26
N GLU A 29 4.48 11.99 -11.45
CA GLU A 29 4.68 12.95 -10.35
C GLU A 29 4.58 14.42 -10.79
N ALA A 30 4.94 14.73 -12.04
CA ALA A 30 4.77 16.06 -12.64
C ALA A 30 3.31 16.57 -12.66
N ARG A 31 2.33 15.67 -12.52
CA ARG A 31 0.89 15.99 -12.47
C ARG A 31 0.35 16.12 -11.05
N TRP A 32 1.22 16.24 -10.03
CA TRP A 32 0.81 16.38 -8.64
C TRP A 32 -0.18 17.54 -8.40
N PHE A 33 -0.07 18.65 -9.14
CA PHE A 33 -0.93 19.83 -8.96
C PHE A 33 -2.37 19.52 -9.37
N ASP A 34 -2.56 18.98 -10.58
CA ASP A 34 -3.85 18.48 -11.06
C ASP A 34 -4.41 17.42 -10.10
N PHE A 35 -3.55 16.54 -9.60
CA PHE A 35 -3.95 15.49 -8.68
C PHE A 35 -4.45 16.05 -7.35
N GLY A 36 -3.74 17.01 -6.76
CA GLY A 36 -4.16 17.70 -5.55
C GLY A 36 -5.51 18.40 -5.69
N LEU A 37 -5.78 19.02 -6.85
CA LEU A 37 -7.09 19.62 -7.14
C LEU A 37 -8.21 18.56 -7.17
N ASN A 38 -7.95 17.40 -7.76
CA ASN A 38 -8.91 16.29 -7.82
C ASN A 38 -9.07 15.55 -6.47
N LEU A 39 -8.15 15.79 -5.52
CA LEU A 39 -8.27 15.38 -4.11
C LEU A 39 -8.97 16.46 -3.25
N ASP A 40 -9.55 17.48 -3.89
CA ASP A 40 -10.23 18.63 -3.26
C ASP A 40 -9.33 19.47 -2.34
N LEU A 41 -8.00 19.45 -2.55
CA LEU A 41 -7.11 20.37 -1.83
C LEU A 41 -7.32 21.81 -2.31
N PRO A 42 -7.36 22.80 -1.39
CA PRO A 42 -7.50 24.19 -1.78
C PRO A 42 -6.37 24.65 -2.70
N TYR A 43 -6.73 25.38 -3.77
CA TYR A 43 -5.76 25.91 -4.74
C TYR A 43 -4.61 26.70 -4.09
N HIS A 44 -4.90 27.50 -3.07
CA HIS A 44 -3.87 28.28 -2.38
C HIS A 44 -2.87 27.41 -1.63
N THR A 45 -3.32 26.27 -1.07
CA THR A 45 -2.45 25.25 -0.46
C THR A 45 -1.51 24.66 -1.49
N LEU A 46 -2.02 24.30 -2.67
CA LEU A 46 -1.19 23.77 -3.76
C LEU A 46 -0.17 24.80 -4.26
N LYS A 47 -0.54 26.07 -4.40
CA LYS A 47 0.40 27.15 -4.77
C LYS A 47 1.48 27.36 -3.72
N ALA A 48 1.16 27.22 -2.43
CA ALA A 48 2.15 27.27 -1.37
C ALA A 48 3.16 26.12 -1.46
N ILE A 49 2.68 24.89 -1.71
CA ILE A 49 3.53 23.70 -1.92
C ILE A 49 4.46 23.89 -3.12
N GLU A 50 3.92 24.36 -4.26
CA GLU A 50 4.70 24.61 -5.48
C GLU A 50 5.81 25.65 -5.23
N SER A 51 5.49 26.71 -4.50
CA SER A 51 6.46 27.76 -4.19
C SER A 51 7.55 27.30 -3.23
N ALA A 52 7.26 26.38 -2.32
CA ALA A 52 8.22 25.82 -1.38
C ALA A 52 9.15 24.76 -2.01
N ASN A 53 8.66 24.04 -3.03
CA ASN A 53 9.35 22.90 -3.64
C ASN A 53 9.61 23.12 -5.14
N LYS A 54 10.04 24.34 -5.51
CA LYS A 54 10.20 24.75 -6.91
C LYS A 54 11.13 23.81 -7.68
N GLY A 55 10.62 23.28 -8.79
CA GLY A 55 11.39 22.40 -9.67
C GLY A 55 11.52 20.95 -9.17
N ASP A 56 10.83 20.59 -8.09
CA ASP A 56 10.86 19.24 -7.52
C ASP A 56 9.43 18.64 -7.43
N PRO A 57 8.94 18.02 -8.52
CA PRO A 57 7.63 17.39 -8.54
C PRO A 57 7.46 16.26 -7.53
N SER A 58 8.55 15.56 -7.20
CA SER A 58 8.53 14.45 -6.23
C SER A 58 8.23 14.98 -4.83
N ASN A 59 8.93 16.03 -4.40
CA ASN A 59 8.65 16.68 -3.11
C ASN A 59 7.28 17.38 -3.11
N CYS A 60 6.87 17.98 -4.23
CA CYS A 60 5.52 18.55 -4.32
C CYS A 60 4.42 17.49 -4.14
N LEU A 61 4.56 16.31 -4.76
CA LEU A 61 3.63 15.20 -4.59
C LEU A 61 3.59 14.70 -3.14
N MET A 62 4.76 14.54 -2.51
CA MET A 62 4.87 14.13 -1.12
C MET A 62 4.15 15.11 -0.18
N GLU A 63 4.39 16.41 -0.33
CA GLU A 63 3.72 17.44 0.47
C GLU A 63 2.21 17.51 0.19
N CYS A 64 1.80 17.37 -1.07
CA CYS A 64 0.40 17.32 -1.47
C CYS A 64 -0.34 16.18 -0.76
N LEU A 65 0.21 14.97 -0.81
CA LEU A 65 -0.35 13.81 -0.13
C LEU A 65 -0.31 13.94 1.38
N ALA A 66 0.77 14.51 1.94
CA ALA A 66 0.88 14.75 3.38
C ALA A 66 -0.24 15.67 3.87
N LYS A 67 -0.54 16.75 3.14
CA LYS A 67 -1.65 17.64 3.49
C LYS A 67 -2.99 16.96 3.34
N TRP A 68 -3.22 16.25 2.23
CA TRP A 68 -4.46 15.51 2.04
C TRP A 68 -4.70 14.44 3.11
N LEU A 69 -3.68 13.68 3.52
CA LEU A 69 -3.80 12.66 4.58
C LEU A 69 -3.95 13.25 6.00
N THR A 70 -3.65 14.53 6.18
CA THR A 70 -3.77 15.23 7.47
C THR A 70 -5.10 15.98 7.60
N GLU A 71 -5.54 16.61 6.52
CA GLU A 71 -6.67 17.58 6.50
C GLU A 71 -7.85 17.13 5.63
N GLY A 72 -7.72 16.01 4.92
CA GLY A 72 -8.75 15.48 4.03
C GLY A 72 -10.02 15.02 4.74
N PRO A 73 -11.13 14.82 4.00
CA PRO A 73 -12.37 14.31 4.56
C PRO A 73 -12.18 12.91 5.15
N ASP A 74 -13.10 12.55 6.05
CA ASP A 74 -13.09 11.36 6.90
C ASP A 74 -12.52 10.11 6.19
N CYS A 75 -11.41 9.58 6.73
CA CYS A 75 -10.48 8.63 6.11
C CYS A 75 -11.01 7.19 5.93
N THR A 76 -12.32 7.02 5.74
CA THR A 76 -12.95 5.70 5.65
C THR A 76 -12.99 5.11 4.23
N LEU A 77 -12.83 5.94 3.18
CA LEU A 77 -12.92 5.53 1.77
C LEU A 77 -11.70 5.98 0.94
N VAL A 78 -10.52 5.97 1.56
CA VAL A 78 -9.34 6.69 1.02
C VAL A 78 -8.90 6.17 -0.34
N TRP A 79 -8.84 4.85 -0.56
CA TRP A 79 -8.48 4.30 -1.88
C TRP A 79 -9.49 4.64 -2.97
N GLN A 80 -10.77 4.79 -2.61
CA GLN A 80 -11.82 5.16 -3.55
C GLN A 80 -11.71 6.64 -3.93
N THR A 81 -11.46 7.52 -2.98
CA THR A 81 -11.17 8.94 -3.24
C THR A 81 -9.94 9.09 -4.14
N LEU A 82 -8.87 8.36 -3.82
CA LEU A 82 -7.63 8.36 -4.60
C LEU A 82 -7.86 7.85 -6.03
N ALA A 83 -8.61 6.74 -6.19
CA ALA A 83 -8.98 6.19 -7.49
C ALA A 83 -9.88 7.15 -8.30
N ASN A 84 -10.84 7.82 -7.65
CA ASN A 84 -11.71 8.80 -8.30
C ASN A 84 -10.93 10.02 -8.80
N ALA A 85 -9.98 10.52 -8.00
CA ALA A 85 -9.10 11.61 -8.42
C ALA A 85 -8.27 11.22 -9.65
N LEU A 86 -7.69 10.01 -9.64
CA LEU A 86 -6.94 9.49 -10.80
C LEU A 86 -7.83 9.29 -12.03
N ARG A 87 -9.08 8.86 -11.85
CA ARG A 87 -10.05 8.73 -12.94
C ARG A 87 -10.38 10.09 -13.57
N ALA A 88 -10.59 11.12 -12.76
CA ALA A 88 -10.85 12.48 -13.23
C ALA A 88 -9.67 13.06 -14.01
N MET A 89 -8.44 12.65 -13.70
CA MET A 89 -7.23 12.99 -14.46
C MET A 89 -7.00 12.14 -15.73
N ASN A 90 -7.93 11.26 -16.09
CA ASN A 90 -7.83 10.28 -17.18
C ASN A 90 -6.67 9.28 -17.01
N LEU A 91 -6.23 9.02 -15.78
CA LEU A 91 -5.24 7.99 -15.45
C LEU A 91 -5.93 6.64 -15.18
N LEU A 92 -6.70 6.16 -16.17
CA LEU A 92 -7.61 5.02 -16.01
C LEU A 92 -6.90 3.72 -15.66
N SER A 93 -5.67 3.49 -16.17
CA SER A 93 -4.86 2.33 -15.83
C SER A 93 -4.45 2.31 -14.36
N VAL A 94 -3.94 3.44 -13.86
CA VAL A 94 -3.53 3.61 -12.45
C VAL A 94 -4.73 3.47 -11.52
N CYS A 95 -5.84 4.14 -11.87
CA CYS A 95 -7.11 4.03 -11.14
C CYS A 95 -7.60 2.58 -11.05
N LYS A 96 -7.63 1.86 -12.18
CA LYS A 96 -8.09 0.46 -12.22
C LYS A 96 -7.23 -0.44 -11.33
N ASN A 97 -5.92 -0.28 -11.36
CA ASN A 97 -5.02 -1.11 -10.56
C ASN A 97 -5.15 -0.80 -9.06
N ILE A 98 -5.21 0.48 -8.67
CA ILE A 98 -5.43 0.85 -7.26
C ILE A 98 -6.78 0.35 -6.77
N PHE A 99 -7.84 0.52 -7.55
CA PHE A 99 -9.17 0.02 -7.18
C PHE A 99 -9.19 -1.50 -7.05
N LYS A 100 -8.56 -2.21 -7.98
CA LYS A 100 -8.50 -3.68 -7.97
C LYS A 100 -7.70 -4.22 -6.78
N THR A 101 -6.56 -3.62 -6.47
CA THR A 101 -5.63 -4.18 -5.49
C THR A 101 -5.82 -3.60 -4.10
N MET A 102 -5.97 -2.28 -3.99
CA MET A 102 -5.92 -1.60 -2.69
C MET A 102 -7.28 -1.50 -2.02
N ALA A 103 -8.37 -1.48 -2.80
CA ALA A 103 -9.74 -1.50 -2.30
C ALA A 103 -10.36 -2.92 -2.29
N ASP A 104 -9.55 -3.95 -2.54
CA ASP A 104 -9.97 -5.34 -2.39
C ASP A 104 -10.06 -5.72 -0.90
N PRO A 105 -11.14 -6.36 -0.43
CA PRO A 105 -11.32 -6.66 0.99
C PRO A 105 -10.22 -7.52 1.62
N ALA A 106 -9.70 -8.53 0.90
CA ALA A 106 -8.65 -9.40 1.44
C ALA A 106 -7.32 -8.62 1.56
N SER A 107 -7.06 -7.75 0.59
CA SER A 107 -5.89 -6.88 0.56
C SER A 107 -5.98 -5.76 1.60
N GLU A 108 -7.16 -5.19 1.83
CA GLU A 108 -7.40 -4.20 2.90
C GLU A 108 -7.11 -4.78 4.29
N ILE A 109 -7.48 -6.04 4.54
CA ILE A 109 -7.12 -6.73 5.78
C ILE A 109 -5.60 -6.77 5.94
N LEU A 110 -4.85 -7.14 4.91
CA LEU A 110 -3.39 -7.17 4.99
C LEU A 110 -2.77 -5.79 5.19
N GLN A 111 -3.35 -4.75 4.59
CA GLN A 111 -2.88 -3.37 4.75
C GLN A 111 -2.97 -2.89 6.22
N CYS A 112 -3.93 -3.37 7.00
CA CYS A 112 -4.00 -3.10 8.45
C CYS A 112 -2.77 -3.60 9.23
N TYR A 113 -2.03 -4.55 8.68
CA TYR A 113 -0.86 -5.15 9.29
C TYR A 113 0.47 -4.73 8.67
N ILE A 114 0.47 -3.80 7.71
CA ILE A 114 1.66 -3.49 6.90
C ILE A 114 2.87 -3.04 7.73
N ASP A 115 2.67 -2.23 8.77
CA ASP A 115 3.78 -1.77 9.61
C ASP A 115 4.39 -2.91 10.43
N ARG A 116 3.56 -3.87 10.84
CA ARG A 116 4.01 -5.06 11.58
C ARG A 116 4.68 -6.04 10.64
N LEU A 117 4.16 -6.23 9.43
CA LEU A 117 4.75 -7.05 8.38
C LEU A 117 6.11 -6.51 7.93
N ALA A 118 6.26 -5.18 7.86
CA ALA A 118 7.53 -4.53 7.54
C ALA A 118 8.65 -4.83 8.55
N GLN A 119 8.30 -5.20 9.79
CA GLN A 119 9.24 -5.57 10.84
C GLN A 119 9.59 -7.06 10.84
N VAL A 120 8.87 -7.88 10.07
CA VAL A 120 9.15 -9.32 9.95
C VAL A 120 10.36 -9.53 9.06
N VAL A 121 11.34 -10.26 9.58
CA VAL A 121 12.47 -10.79 8.80
C VAL A 121 12.20 -12.27 8.54
N LEU A 122 12.15 -12.64 7.26
CA LEU A 122 11.90 -14.01 6.84
C LEU A 122 13.20 -14.81 6.71
N THR A 123 13.09 -16.13 6.75
CA THR A 123 14.19 -17.02 6.34
C THR A 123 14.24 -17.09 4.81
N GLU A 124 15.40 -17.44 4.24
CA GLU A 124 15.51 -17.64 2.79
C GLU A 124 14.54 -18.71 2.27
N GLU A 125 14.32 -19.78 3.05
CA GLU A 125 13.33 -20.82 2.73
C GLU A 125 11.92 -20.22 2.59
N SER A 126 11.52 -19.34 3.51
CA SER A 126 10.21 -18.68 3.42
C SER A 126 10.10 -17.78 2.19
N ILE A 127 11.19 -17.13 1.75
CA ILE A 127 11.18 -16.31 0.54
C ILE A 127 11.08 -17.19 -0.71
N ASP A 128 11.79 -18.32 -0.75
CA ASP A 128 11.65 -19.30 -1.83
C ASP A 128 10.22 -19.83 -1.94
N LEU A 129 9.54 -20.02 -0.80
CA LEU A 129 8.12 -20.36 -0.76
C LEU A 129 7.23 -19.22 -1.27
N LEU A 130 7.48 -17.96 -0.89
CA LEU A 130 6.73 -16.81 -1.44
C LEU A 130 6.80 -16.78 -2.97
N HIS A 131 7.98 -17.02 -3.55
CA HIS A 131 8.15 -17.08 -5.00
C HIS A 131 7.44 -18.30 -5.61
N THR A 132 7.62 -19.49 -5.02
CA THR A 132 7.02 -20.74 -5.50
C THR A 132 5.49 -20.65 -5.51
N GLU A 133 4.92 -19.98 -4.52
CA GLU A 133 3.48 -19.74 -4.39
C GLU A 133 2.99 -18.53 -5.21
N GLY A 134 3.85 -17.86 -5.98
CA GLY A 134 3.49 -16.74 -6.84
C GLY A 134 3.10 -15.45 -6.10
N LEU A 135 3.51 -15.31 -4.84
CA LEU A 135 3.29 -14.10 -4.03
C LEU A 135 4.28 -12.97 -4.38
N ILE A 136 5.46 -13.33 -4.90
CA ILE A 136 6.50 -12.38 -5.34
C ILE A 136 7.09 -12.80 -6.68
N SER A 137 7.71 -11.85 -7.39
CA SER A 137 8.42 -12.12 -8.64
C SER A 137 9.82 -12.71 -8.40
N LYS A 138 10.42 -13.31 -9.44
CA LYS A 138 11.81 -13.79 -9.40
C LYS A 138 12.82 -12.66 -9.15
N ASP A 139 12.58 -11.48 -9.71
CA ASP A 139 13.48 -10.34 -9.53
C ASP A 139 13.42 -9.88 -8.07
N THR A 140 12.20 -9.78 -7.51
CA THR A 140 11.97 -9.45 -6.09
C THR A 140 12.57 -10.49 -5.15
N LEU A 141 12.50 -11.79 -5.48
CA LEU A 141 13.18 -12.85 -4.73
C LEU A 141 14.67 -12.57 -4.58
N THR A 142 15.35 -12.24 -5.68
CA THR A 142 16.80 -11.98 -5.68
C THR A 142 17.16 -10.74 -4.88
N GLU A 143 16.38 -9.67 -5.00
CA GLU A 143 16.57 -8.44 -4.22
C GLU A 143 16.39 -8.70 -2.72
N MET A 144 15.29 -9.38 -2.33
CA MET A 144 15.01 -9.69 -0.93
C MET A 144 16.13 -10.50 -0.28
N LYS A 145 16.69 -11.50 -0.96
CA LYS A 145 17.82 -12.29 -0.44
C LYS A 145 19.09 -11.44 -0.26
N SER A 146 19.32 -10.45 -1.13
CA SER A 146 20.46 -9.54 -0.99
C SER A 146 20.30 -8.47 0.10
N CYS A 147 19.05 -8.15 0.47
CA CYS A 147 18.70 -7.03 1.35
C CYS A 147 18.14 -7.45 2.72
N GLY A 148 18.39 -8.69 3.16
CA GLY A 148 18.06 -9.15 4.51
C GLY A 148 16.61 -9.60 4.70
N CYS A 149 15.96 -10.10 3.65
CA CYS A 149 14.74 -10.90 3.76
C CYS A 149 13.50 -10.18 4.34
N SER A 150 13.40 -8.87 4.13
CA SER A 150 12.28 -8.05 4.64
C SER A 150 11.14 -7.91 3.64
N LEU A 151 9.93 -7.67 4.15
CA LEU A 151 8.71 -7.44 3.37
C LEU A 151 8.43 -5.94 3.11
N VAL A 152 9.47 -5.12 3.02
CA VAL A 152 9.34 -3.67 2.80
C VAL A 152 9.46 -3.37 1.31
N GLY A 153 8.66 -2.43 0.80
CA GLY A 153 8.78 -2.02 -0.59
C GLY A 153 7.95 -2.92 -1.53
N ASP A 154 8.49 -3.16 -2.71
CA ASP A 154 7.82 -3.92 -3.79
C ASP A 154 7.34 -5.33 -3.38
N PRO A 155 8.03 -6.10 -2.52
CA PRO A 155 7.50 -7.37 -2.01
C PRO A 155 6.07 -7.25 -1.45
N MET A 156 5.79 -6.21 -0.66
CA MET A 156 4.47 -6.00 -0.06
C MET A 156 3.42 -5.69 -1.11
N LEU A 157 3.75 -4.87 -2.11
CA LEU A 157 2.82 -4.51 -3.18
C LEU A 157 2.47 -5.71 -4.07
N LEU A 158 3.46 -6.56 -4.35
CA LEU A 158 3.22 -7.80 -5.10
C LEU A 158 2.35 -8.78 -4.31
N ILE A 159 2.59 -8.92 -3.00
CA ILE A 159 1.77 -9.75 -2.12
C ILE A 159 0.33 -9.24 -2.08
N LEU A 160 0.11 -7.93 -1.89
CA LEU A 160 -1.22 -7.33 -1.92
C LEU A 160 -1.91 -7.58 -3.27
N ASN A 161 -1.18 -7.43 -4.38
CA ASN A 161 -1.73 -7.72 -5.69
C ASN A 161 -2.10 -9.20 -5.86
N ALA A 162 -1.21 -10.12 -5.47
CA ALA A 162 -1.47 -11.56 -5.56
C ALA A 162 -2.69 -11.97 -4.72
N VAL A 163 -2.86 -11.37 -3.55
CA VAL A 163 -4.01 -11.59 -2.67
C VAL A 163 -5.29 -11.02 -3.27
N ALA A 164 -5.25 -9.84 -3.89
CA ALA A 164 -6.41 -9.29 -4.60
C ALA A 164 -6.85 -10.14 -5.81
N GLU A 165 -5.90 -10.78 -6.50
CA GLU A 165 -6.19 -11.70 -7.62
C GLU A 165 -6.74 -13.05 -7.15
N ASP A 166 -6.22 -13.57 -6.05
CA ASP A 166 -6.57 -14.86 -5.47
C ASP A 166 -6.53 -14.78 -3.95
N HIS A 167 -7.71 -14.63 -3.33
CA HIS A 167 -7.83 -14.46 -1.89
C HIS A 167 -7.26 -15.65 -1.10
N SER A 168 -7.18 -16.85 -1.70
CA SER A 168 -6.56 -18.01 -1.04
C SER A 168 -5.07 -17.79 -0.73
N LYS A 169 -4.41 -16.88 -1.47
CA LYS A 169 -3.02 -16.49 -1.23
C LYS A 169 -2.81 -15.81 0.12
N LEU A 170 -3.84 -15.25 0.74
CA LEU A 170 -3.76 -14.74 2.11
C LEU A 170 -3.53 -15.89 3.11
N CYS A 171 -4.21 -17.03 2.94
CA CYS A 171 -3.99 -18.25 3.73
C CYS A 171 -2.60 -18.86 3.47
N THR A 172 -2.13 -18.82 2.23
CA THR A 172 -0.77 -19.25 1.88
C THR A 172 0.29 -18.37 2.54
N LEU A 173 0.16 -17.05 2.42
CA LEU A 173 1.06 -16.08 3.05
C LEU A 173 1.14 -16.30 4.56
N THR A 174 -0.01 -16.45 5.22
CA THR A 174 -0.05 -16.63 6.67
C THR A 174 0.54 -17.97 7.11
N SER A 175 0.37 -19.04 6.32
CA SER A 175 1.04 -20.32 6.54
C SER A 175 2.57 -20.21 6.42
N ILE A 176 3.07 -19.42 5.47
CA ILE A 176 4.51 -19.13 5.33
C ILE A 176 5.02 -18.30 6.51
N LEU A 177 4.27 -17.28 6.93
CA LEU A 177 4.61 -16.44 8.09
C LEU A 177 4.70 -17.28 9.38
N MET A 178 3.81 -18.27 9.56
CA MET A 178 3.84 -19.15 10.74
C MET A 178 5.11 -20.01 10.85
N LYS A 179 5.92 -20.15 9.79
CA LYS A 179 7.23 -20.80 9.86
C LYS A 179 8.27 -19.96 10.62
N SER A 180 8.08 -18.64 10.74
CA SER A 180 8.89 -17.75 11.59
C SER A 180 8.23 -17.63 12.95
N LYS A 181 9.00 -17.88 14.03
CA LYS A 181 8.51 -17.77 15.41
C LYS A 181 8.03 -16.35 15.72
N GLU A 182 8.70 -15.36 15.16
CA GLU A 182 8.43 -13.94 15.34
C GLU A 182 7.09 -13.51 14.70
N ALA A 183 6.69 -14.18 13.61
CA ALA A 183 5.50 -13.83 12.84
C ALA A 183 4.24 -14.66 13.16
N VAL A 184 4.33 -15.71 14.01
CA VAL A 184 3.17 -16.57 14.34
C VAL A 184 1.98 -15.78 14.86
N SER A 185 2.19 -14.90 15.85
CA SER A 185 1.10 -14.12 16.45
C SER A 185 0.46 -13.16 15.44
N LEU A 186 1.27 -12.62 14.52
CA LEU A 186 0.81 -11.74 13.45
C LEU A 186 -0.03 -12.50 12.43
N ALA A 187 0.47 -13.65 11.96
CA ALA A 187 -0.24 -14.52 11.02
C ALA A 187 -1.60 -14.98 11.55
N SER A 188 -1.66 -15.38 12.83
CA SER A 188 -2.93 -15.77 13.48
C SER A 188 -3.94 -14.63 13.52
N ASN A 189 -3.52 -13.39 13.80
CA ASN A 189 -4.42 -12.24 13.80
C ASN A 189 -5.01 -11.98 12.41
N ILE A 190 -4.16 -12.04 11.37
CA ILE A 190 -4.59 -11.86 9.98
C ILE A 190 -5.64 -12.90 9.58
N ILE A 191 -5.38 -14.20 9.85
CA ILE A 191 -6.35 -15.28 9.52
C ILE A 191 -7.65 -15.10 10.28
N MET A 192 -7.59 -14.78 11.58
CA MET A 192 -8.79 -14.58 12.40
C MET A 192 -9.63 -13.39 11.91
N GLU A 193 -9.01 -12.37 11.32
CA GLU A 193 -9.73 -11.24 10.74
C GLU A 193 -10.33 -11.59 9.37
N TYR A 194 -9.59 -12.34 8.55
CA TYR A 194 -10.07 -12.80 7.24
C TYR A 194 -11.23 -13.80 7.33
N GLY A 195 -11.30 -14.61 8.39
CA GLY A 195 -12.39 -15.57 8.60
C GLY A 195 -13.68 -14.99 9.19
N LYS A 196 -13.78 -13.68 9.42
CA LYS A 196 -14.98 -13.00 9.96
C LYS A 196 -15.88 -12.49 8.84
#